data_AF-A0A9J6R010-F1
#
_entry.id   AF-A0A9J6R010-F1
#
_cell.length_a   1.000
_cell.length_b   1.000
_cell.length_c   1.000
_cell.angle_alpha   90.00
_cell.angle_beta   90.00
_cell.angle_gamma   90.00
#
_symmetry.space_group_name_H-M   'P 1'
#
loop_
_entity.id
_entity.type
_entity.pdbx_description
1 polymer ?
#
loop_
_entity_poly.entity_id
_entity_poly.type
_entity_poly.pdbx_seq_one_letter_code
_entity_poly.pdbx_strand_id
1 'polypeptide(L)'
;MAEKKTSGAAQAAASSTMDIEKLKADAMAEIKAEVDAEIKEMLENAKTEAEQILAEAKDAAAPKKRQTKAEKDAEAYWNEKVEIRLFKDNDKYKDDVFVGHNGVGYLIRRGEPVMVPRFVADILRNQEEQDKRTSDLMQQLQDDFKKAEAAIEAKTR
;
A
#
# COMPACT_ATOMS: atom_id res chain seq x y z
N MET A 1 -43.79 -92.37 -40.10
CA MET A 1 -43.07 -92.64 -38.84
C MET A 1 -41.74 -91.91 -38.94
N ALA A 2 -41.26 -91.07 -38.04
CA ALA A 2 -41.79 -90.49 -36.82
C ALA A 2 -40.92 -89.25 -36.52
N GLU A 3 -41.57 -88.18 -36.09
CA GLU A 3 -41.22 -87.27 -34.99
C GLU A 3 -39.77 -86.73 -34.83
N LYS A 4 -39.55 -85.40 -34.95
CA LYS A 4 -39.78 -84.30 -33.98
C LYS A 4 -38.67 -84.14 -32.93
N LYS A 5 -38.21 -82.88 -32.80
CA LYS A 5 -37.40 -82.28 -31.72
C LYS A 5 -35.91 -82.67 -31.79
N THR A 6 -35.03 -81.77 -32.18
CA THR A 6 -34.25 -80.96 -31.21
C THR A 6 -33.76 -79.63 -31.79
N SER A 7 -34.63 -78.80 -32.37
CA SER A 7 -34.24 -77.46 -32.88
C SER A 7 -34.31 -76.32 -31.85
N GLY A 8 -34.47 -76.60 -30.55
CA GLY A 8 -34.90 -75.58 -29.59
C GLY A 8 -33.91 -75.16 -28.50
N ALA A 9 -32.93 -75.98 -28.12
CA ALA A 9 -32.20 -75.78 -26.86
C ALA A 9 -30.85 -75.05 -26.99
N ALA A 10 -30.18 -75.15 -28.14
CA ALA A 10 -28.88 -74.50 -28.35
C ALA A 10 -28.98 -73.05 -28.82
N GLN A 11 -30.13 -72.64 -29.38
CA GLN A 11 -30.32 -71.29 -29.91
C GLN A 11 -30.87 -70.30 -28.86
N ALA A 12 -31.45 -70.80 -27.76
CA ALA A 12 -32.00 -69.96 -26.69
C ALA A 12 -30.95 -69.53 -25.64
N ALA A 13 -29.89 -70.31 -25.43
CA ALA A 13 -28.84 -69.99 -24.47
C ALA A 13 -27.79 -69.00 -25.01
N ALA A 14 -27.55 -68.99 -26.33
CA ALA A 14 -26.60 -68.08 -26.97
C ALA A 14 -27.21 -66.72 -27.36
N SER A 15 -28.53 -66.64 -27.62
CA SER A 15 -29.20 -65.35 -27.84
C SER A 15 -29.43 -64.62 -26.51
N SER A 16 -29.87 -65.34 -25.47
CA SER A 16 -30.19 -64.75 -24.17
C SER A 16 -28.97 -64.24 -23.40
N THR A 17 -27.75 -64.70 -23.70
CA THR A 17 -26.51 -64.14 -23.12
C THR A 17 -26.06 -62.86 -23.82
N MET A 18 -26.19 -62.79 -25.15
CA MET A 18 -25.87 -61.57 -25.91
C MET A 18 -26.85 -60.43 -25.59
N ASP A 19 -28.12 -60.73 -25.34
CA ASP A 19 -29.11 -59.71 -24.98
C ASP A 19 -28.86 -59.10 -23.58
N ILE A 20 -28.40 -59.90 -22.61
CA ILE A 20 -28.05 -59.41 -21.26
C ILE A 20 -26.77 -58.56 -21.28
N GLU A 21 -25.76 -58.92 -22.08
CA GLU A 21 -24.54 -58.11 -22.23
C GLU A 21 -24.80 -56.79 -22.95
N LYS A 22 -25.69 -56.79 -23.95
CA LYS A 22 -26.09 -55.59 -24.67
C LYS A 22 -26.93 -54.65 -23.81
N LEU A 23 -27.88 -55.20 -23.05
CA LEU A 23 -28.66 -54.45 -22.05
C LEU A 23 -27.77 -53.87 -20.93
N LYS A 24 -26.72 -54.59 -20.50
CA LYS A 24 -25.74 -54.07 -19.54
C LYS A 24 -24.86 -52.98 -20.15
N ALA A 25 -24.45 -53.12 -21.41
CA ALA A 25 -23.65 -52.12 -22.11
C ALA A 25 -24.45 -50.84 -22.38
N ASP A 26 -25.72 -50.94 -22.76
CA ASP A 26 -26.61 -49.80 -22.95
C ASP A 26 -26.94 -49.13 -21.61
N ALA A 27 -27.24 -49.90 -20.55
CA ALA A 27 -27.45 -49.36 -19.21
C ALA A 27 -26.17 -48.72 -18.61
N MET A 28 -24.99 -49.30 -18.86
CA MET A 28 -23.71 -48.70 -18.44
C MET A 28 -23.36 -47.46 -19.27
N ALA A 29 -23.75 -47.40 -20.55
CA ALA A 29 -23.56 -46.21 -21.39
C ALA A 29 -24.46 -45.05 -20.95
N GLU A 30 -25.69 -45.34 -20.54
CA GLU A 30 -26.64 -44.35 -20.02
C GLU A 30 -26.21 -43.84 -18.64
N ILE A 31 -25.79 -44.73 -17.73
CA ILE A 31 -25.21 -44.35 -16.42
C ILE A 31 -23.90 -43.57 -16.62
N LYS A 32 -23.05 -43.95 -17.57
CA LYS A 32 -21.82 -43.22 -17.86
C LYS A 32 -22.10 -41.83 -18.42
N ALA A 33 -23.10 -41.67 -19.28
CA ALA A 33 -23.50 -40.37 -19.81
C ALA A 33 -24.07 -39.45 -18.71
N GLU A 34 -24.82 -40.00 -17.75
CA GLU A 34 -25.34 -39.28 -16.61
C GLU A 34 -24.23 -38.87 -15.62
N VAL A 35 -23.30 -39.79 -15.33
CA VAL A 35 -22.10 -39.50 -14.52
C VAL A 35 -21.18 -38.49 -15.20
N ASP A 36 -20.99 -38.56 -16.52
CA ASP A 36 -20.20 -37.59 -17.29
C ASP A 36 -20.88 -36.19 -17.30
N ALA A 37 -22.21 -36.13 -17.26
CA ALA A 37 -22.97 -34.89 -17.13
C ALA A 37 -22.82 -34.27 -15.73
N GLU A 38 -22.92 -35.08 -14.67
CA GLU A 38 -22.68 -34.63 -13.29
C GLU A 38 -21.22 -34.19 -13.07
N ILE A 39 -20.24 -34.89 -13.65
CA ILE A 39 -18.83 -34.50 -13.61
C ILE A 39 -18.61 -33.16 -14.31
N LYS A 40 -19.31 -32.90 -15.43
CA LYS A 40 -19.23 -31.64 -16.16
C LYS A 40 -19.83 -30.49 -15.36
N GLU A 41 -20.96 -30.71 -14.69
CA GLU A 41 -21.56 -29.72 -13.81
C GLU A 41 -20.66 -29.40 -12.61
N MET A 42 -20.07 -30.42 -11.99
CA MET A 42 -19.12 -30.26 -10.89
C MET A 42 -17.84 -29.50 -11.32
N LEU A 43 -17.36 -29.71 -12.55
CA LEU A 43 -16.23 -28.99 -13.13
C LEU A 43 -16.54 -27.52 -13.42
N GLU A 44 -17.74 -27.20 -13.90
CA GLU A 44 -18.16 -25.82 -14.11
C GLU A 44 -18.35 -25.09 -12.78
N ASN A 45 -18.97 -25.74 -11.79
CA ASN A 45 -19.11 -25.18 -10.44
C ASN A 45 -17.72 -24.93 -9.81
N ALA A 46 -16.79 -25.90 -9.89
CA ALA A 46 -15.43 -25.75 -9.39
C ALA A 46 -14.65 -24.62 -10.10
N LYS A 47 -14.87 -24.40 -11.41
CA LYS A 47 -14.28 -23.27 -12.13
C LYS A 47 -14.86 -21.94 -11.66
N THR A 48 -16.18 -21.85 -11.47
CA THR A 48 -16.81 -20.62 -10.97
C THR A 48 -16.37 -20.28 -9.55
N GLU A 49 -16.21 -21.28 -8.69
CA GLU A 49 -15.68 -21.09 -7.33
C GLU A 49 -14.20 -20.66 -7.38
N ALA A 50 -13.39 -21.25 -8.26
CA ALA A 50 -12.00 -20.83 -8.45
C ALA A 50 -11.89 -19.39 -8.98
N GLU A 51 -12.77 -18.98 -9.89
CA GLU A 51 -12.84 -17.60 -10.41
C GLU A 51 -13.31 -16.61 -9.33
N GLN A 52 -14.25 -17.00 -8.47
CA GLN A 52 -14.69 -16.19 -7.32
C GLN A 52 -13.55 -16.01 -6.29
N ILE A 53 -12.82 -17.08 -5.97
CA ILE A 53 -11.67 -17.02 -5.06
C ILE A 53 -10.55 -16.15 -5.65
N LEU A 54 -10.30 -16.22 -6.96
CA LEU A 54 -9.33 -15.34 -7.63
C LEU A 54 -9.78 -13.87 -7.68
N ALA A 55 -11.09 -13.60 -7.78
CA ALA A 55 -11.62 -12.25 -7.74
C ALA A 55 -11.49 -11.64 -6.33
N GLU A 56 -11.85 -12.40 -5.29
CA GLU A 56 -11.74 -11.96 -3.90
C GLU A 56 -10.28 -11.74 -3.46
N ALA A 57 -9.35 -12.58 -3.95
CA ALA A 57 -7.92 -12.40 -3.70
C ALA A 57 -7.33 -11.15 -4.39
N LYS A 58 -7.87 -10.74 -5.55
CA LYS A 58 -7.41 -9.54 -6.27
C LYS A 58 -7.86 -8.23 -5.60
N ASP A 59 -9.01 -8.22 -4.94
CA ASP A 59 -9.46 -7.07 -4.14
C ASP A 59 -8.67 -6.93 -2.81
N ALA A 60 -8.18 -8.04 -2.25
CA ALA A 60 -7.33 -8.03 -1.05
C ALA A 60 -5.85 -7.69 -1.32
N ALA A 61 -5.36 -7.83 -2.57
CA ALA A 61 -3.96 -7.66 -2.94
C ALA A 61 -3.59 -6.27 -3.49
N ALA A 62 -4.54 -5.33 -3.59
CA ALA A 62 -4.20 -3.95 -3.91
C ALA A 62 -3.73 -3.23 -2.63
N PRO A 63 -2.47 -2.72 -2.54
CA PRO A 63 -2.09 -1.82 -1.48
C PRO A 63 -2.75 -0.46 -1.75
N LYS A 64 -4.06 -0.36 -1.54
CA LYS A 64 -4.72 0.93 -1.39
C LYS A 64 -4.19 1.49 -0.08
N LYS A 65 -3.13 2.31 -0.13
CA LYS A 65 -2.90 3.34 0.87
C LYS A 65 -4.18 4.18 0.91
N ARG A 66 -5.15 3.75 1.71
CA ARG A 66 -6.22 4.59 2.20
C ARG A 66 -5.50 5.60 3.06
N GLN A 67 -5.01 6.68 2.45
CA GLN A 67 -4.72 7.89 3.20
C GLN A 67 -5.98 8.16 4.00
N THR A 68 -5.86 8.02 5.31
CA THR A 68 -6.93 8.36 6.23
C THR A 68 -7.31 9.81 5.96
N LYS A 69 -8.57 10.18 6.19
CA LYS A 69 -9.00 11.57 6.01
C LYS A 69 -8.07 12.54 6.75
N ALA A 70 -7.60 12.12 7.93
CA ALA A 70 -6.59 12.80 8.74
C ALA A 70 -5.23 13.02 8.04
N GLU A 71 -4.71 12.05 7.28
CA GLU A 71 -3.46 12.24 6.52
C GLU A 71 -3.65 13.24 5.38
N LYS A 72 -4.79 13.22 4.69
CA LYS A 72 -5.09 14.22 3.65
C LYS A 72 -5.28 15.61 4.22
N ASP A 73 -5.95 15.71 5.36
CA ASP A 73 -6.15 16.99 6.06
C ASP A 73 -4.80 17.53 6.59
N ALA A 74 -3.92 16.67 7.10
CA ALA A 74 -2.56 17.05 7.50
C ALA A 74 -1.72 17.51 6.30
N GLU A 75 -1.78 16.79 5.19
CA GLU A 75 -1.05 17.14 3.97
C GLU A 75 -1.58 18.45 3.36
N ALA A 76 -2.87 18.73 3.49
CA ALA A 76 -3.44 20.03 3.13
C ALA A 76 -2.96 21.16 4.04
N TYR A 77 -2.89 20.93 5.35
CA TYR A 77 -2.40 21.91 6.33
C TYR A 77 -0.93 22.30 6.09
N TRP A 78 -0.05 21.32 5.87
CA TRP A 78 1.37 21.61 5.63
C TRP A 78 1.65 22.26 4.27
N ASN A 79 0.78 22.04 3.29
CA ASN A 79 0.89 22.64 1.96
C ASN A 79 0.19 23.99 1.84
N GLU A 80 -0.50 24.46 2.89
CA GLU A 80 -1.10 25.78 2.93
C GLU A 80 -0.02 26.86 2.70
N LYS A 81 -0.30 27.80 1.79
CA LYS A 81 0.63 28.88 1.49
C LYS A 81 0.51 29.98 2.53
N VAL A 82 1.59 30.24 3.23
CA VAL A 82 1.72 31.29 4.23
C VAL A 82 2.65 32.38 3.70
N GLU A 83 2.30 33.63 3.97
CA GLU A 83 3.14 34.78 3.67
C GLU A 83 4.25 34.89 4.71
N ILE A 84 5.51 34.87 4.27
CA ILE A 84 6.67 35.15 5.10
C ILE A 84 7.43 36.35 4.54
N ARG A 85 7.96 37.17 5.45
CA ARG A 85 8.85 38.27 5.13
C ARG A 85 10.15 38.11 5.91
N LEU A 86 11.21 37.76 5.20
CA LEU A 86 12.55 37.67 5.79
C LEU A 86 13.17 39.05 5.93
N PHE A 87 13.90 39.27 7.03
CA PHE A 87 14.67 40.49 7.23
C PHE A 87 15.75 40.65 6.16
N LYS A 88 15.89 41.88 5.66
CA LYS A 88 16.89 42.28 4.68
C LYS A 88 17.68 43.47 5.22
N ASP A 89 19.00 43.36 5.18
CA ASP A 89 19.93 44.48 5.42
C ASP A 89 20.79 44.74 4.17
N ASN A 90 21.71 45.70 4.28
CA ASN A 90 22.65 46.05 3.21
C ASN A 90 23.98 45.29 3.30
N ASP A 91 24.14 44.37 4.25
CA ASP A 91 25.42 43.74 4.54
C ASP A 91 25.30 42.21 4.57
N LYS A 92 24.96 41.62 5.72
CA LYS A 92 25.00 40.17 5.95
C LYS A 92 23.75 39.43 5.46
N TYR A 93 22.61 40.09 5.40
CA TYR A 93 21.30 39.54 5.06
C TYR A 93 20.73 40.18 3.79
N LYS A 94 21.57 40.37 2.78
CA LYS A 94 21.17 40.92 1.46
C LYS A 94 20.72 39.86 0.45
N ASP A 95 21.30 38.66 0.55
CA ASP A 95 21.15 37.59 -0.43
C ASP A 95 19.92 36.70 -0.14
N ASP A 96 19.40 36.09 -1.19
CA ASP A 96 18.24 35.20 -1.13
C ASP A 96 18.54 33.92 -0.34
N VAL A 97 17.51 33.37 0.31
CA VAL A 97 17.62 32.16 1.15
C VAL A 97 17.12 30.95 0.39
N PHE A 98 17.95 29.92 0.27
CA PHE A 98 17.57 28.63 -0.28
C PHE A 98 17.17 27.66 0.82
N VAL A 99 15.97 27.08 0.72
CA VAL A 99 15.45 26.06 1.65
C VAL A 99 15.15 24.79 0.86
N GLY A 100 15.83 23.70 1.20
CA GLY A 100 15.57 22.37 0.63
C GLY A 100 14.73 21.51 1.57
N HIS A 101 13.63 20.96 1.07
CA HIS A 101 12.81 19.98 1.78
C HIS A 101 12.49 18.80 0.85
N ASN A 102 12.91 17.58 1.24
CA ASN A 102 12.65 16.34 0.49
C ASN A 102 12.98 16.41 -1.01
N GLY A 103 14.08 17.08 -1.37
CA GLY A 103 14.53 17.23 -2.77
C GLY A 103 13.84 18.39 -3.53
N VAL A 104 12.88 19.08 -2.92
CA VAL A 104 12.30 20.31 -3.46
C VAL A 104 12.98 21.52 -2.83
N GLY A 105 13.57 22.36 -3.67
CA GLY A 105 14.22 23.60 -3.27
C GLY A 105 13.29 24.80 -3.45
N TYR A 106 13.26 25.69 -2.47
CA TYR A 106 12.58 26.98 -2.50
C TYR A 106 13.61 28.10 -2.37
N LEU A 107 13.54 29.09 -3.25
CA LEU A 107 14.36 30.30 -3.17
C LEU A 107 13.48 31.45 -2.68
N ILE A 108 13.82 32.01 -1.51
CA ILE A 108 13.04 33.02 -0.81
C ILE A 108 13.80 34.33 -0.84
N ARG A 109 13.19 35.35 -1.43
CA ARG A 109 13.79 36.68 -1.54
C ARG A 109 13.66 37.41 -0.22
N ARG A 110 14.74 38.02 0.25
CA ARG A 110 14.70 38.82 1.48
C ARG A 110 14.02 40.17 1.23
N GLY A 111 13.34 40.69 2.26
CA GLY A 111 12.72 42.02 2.26
C GLY A 111 11.34 42.11 1.58
N GLU A 112 11.00 41.15 0.74
CA GLU A 112 9.72 41.03 0.04
C GLU A 112 8.82 40.00 0.74
N PRO A 113 7.49 40.22 0.83
CA PRO A 113 6.58 39.17 1.24
C PRO A 113 6.46 38.09 0.16
N VAL A 114 6.83 36.86 0.49
CA VAL A 114 6.77 35.71 -0.43
C VAL A 114 5.83 34.64 0.13
N MET A 115 4.95 34.13 -0.72
CA MET A 115 4.04 33.03 -0.39
C MET A 115 4.78 31.69 -0.48
N VAL A 116 4.98 31.03 0.67
CA VAL A 116 5.67 29.74 0.76
C VAL A 116 4.79 28.71 1.48
N PRO A 117 4.94 27.40 1.21
CA PRO A 117 4.22 26.38 1.96
C PRO A 117 4.54 26.42 3.46
N ARG A 118 3.57 26.01 4.30
CA ARG A 118 3.70 26.04 5.76
C ARG A 118 4.93 25.28 6.27
N PHE A 119 5.24 24.12 5.72
CA PHE A 119 6.43 23.37 6.13
C PHE A 119 7.74 24.15 5.91
N VAL A 120 7.83 24.95 4.84
CA VAL A 120 9.02 25.80 4.58
C VAL A 120 9.10 26.91 5.61
N ALA A 121 7.96 27.51 5.94
CA ALA A 121 7.87 28.54 6.97
C ALA A 121 8.31 28.02 8.35
N ASP A 122 7.88 26.81 8.71
CA ASP A 122 8.23 26.22 10.01
C ASP A 122 9.70 25.80 10.10
N ILE A 123 10.33 25.39 8.98
CA ILE A 123 11.79 25.18 8.93
C ILE A 123 12.52 26.47 9.29
N LEU A 124 12.18 27.59 8.65
CA LEU A 124 12.82 28.88 8.89
C LEU A 124 12.62 29.35 10.33
N ARG A 125 11.40 29.23 10.85
CA ARG A 125 11.10 29.56 12.25
C ARG A 125 11.91 28.72 13.22
N ASN A 126 11.98 27.40 12.98
CA ASN A 126 12.74 26.51 13.85
C ASN A 126 14.24 26.84 13.82
N GLN A 127 14.78 27.26 12.67
CA GLN A 127 16.16 27.74 12.58
C GLN A 127 16.36 29.01 13.39
N GLU A 128 15.50 30.03 13.24
CA GLU A 128 15.58 31.27 14.02
C GLU A 128 15.50 31.02 15.53
N GLU A 129 14.60 30.14 15.97
CA GLU A 129 14.49 29.79 17.38
C GLU A 129 15.72 29.03 17.91
N GLN A 130 16.34 28.18 17.09
CA GLN A 130 17.58 27.48 17.46
C GLN A 130 18.76 28.45 17.55
N ASP A 131 18.89 29.37 16.59
CA ASP A 131 19.93 30.40 16.58
C ASP A 131 19.81 31.33 17.79
N LYS A 132 18.56 31.68 18.16
CA LYS A 132 18.28 32.47 19.37
C LYS A 132 18.69 31.72 20.63
N ARG A 133 18.26 30.46 20.81
CA ARG A 133 18.64 29.64 21.97
C ARG A 133 20.16 29.48 22.07
N THR A 134 20.84 29.32 20.95
CA THR A 134 22.30 29.21 20.89
C THR A 134 22.98 30.52 21.30
N SER A 135 22.47 31.66 20.83
CA SER A 135 22.97 32.98 21.19
C SER A 135 22.80 33.25 22.69
N ASP A 136 21.63 32.94 23.24
CA ASP A 136 21.34 33.11 24.68
C ASP A 136 22.28 32.25 25.54
N LEU A 137 22.50 30.98 25.16
CA LEU A 137 23.43 30.08 25.86
C LEU A 137 24.88 30.59 25.79
N MET A 138 25.32 31.06 24.61
CA MET A 138 26.66 31.62 24.44
C MET A 138 26.88 32.86 25.31
N GLN A 139 25.87 33.74 25.41
CA GLN A 139 25.92 34.90 26.29
C GLN A 139 26.04 34.48 27.77
N GLN A 140 25.23 33.53 28.21
CA GLN A 140 25.29 33.01 29.58
C GLN A 140 26.68 32.45 29.92
N LEU A 141 27.23 31.61 29.05
CA LEU A 141 28.56 31.04 29.23
C LEU A 141 29.63 32.13 29.28
N GLN A 142 29.58 33.10 28.35
CA GLN A 142 30.52 34.23 28.35
C GLN A 142 30.46 35.04 29.64
N ASP A 143 29.27 35.31 30.16
CA ASP A 143 29.08 36.06 31.40
C ASP A 143 29.58 35.28 32.61
N ASP A 144 29.35 33.97 32.65
CA ASP A 144 29.84 33.10 33.72
C ASP A 144 31.38 32.99 33.69
N PHE A 145 31.99 32.90 32.51
CA PHE A 145 33.44 32.95 32.36
C PHE A 145 34.02 34.28 32.85
N LYS A 146 33.45 35.42 32.43
CA LYS A 146 33.90 36.75 32.89
C LYS A 146 33.78 36.91 34.40
N LYS A 147 32.70 36.42 35.00
CA LYS A 147 32.51 36.42 36.46
C LYS A 147 33.55 35.56 37.16
N ALA A 148 33.84 34.37 36.63
CA ALA A 148 34.86 33.48 37.17
C ALA A 148 36.26 34.11 37.10
N GLU A 149 36.61 34.73 35.96
CA GLU A 149 37.86 35.47 35.79
C GLU A 149 37.97 36.62 36.81
N ALA A 150 36.93 37.46 36.91
CA ALA A 150 36.91 38.56 37.88
C ALA A 150 37.04 38.05 39.33
N ALA A 151 36.43 36.90 39.66
CA ALA A 151 36.56 36.29 40.98
C ALA A 151 37.99 35.77 41.25
N ILE A 152 38.66 35.23 40.24
CA ILE A 152 40.06 34.78 40.33
C ILE A 152 40.98 36.00 40.52
N GLU A 153 40.82 37.04 39.71
CA GLU A 153 41.61 38.28 39.82
C GLU A 153 41.42 38.95 41.19
N ALA A 154 40.18 39.05 41.68
CA ALA A 154 39.87 39.61 42.99
C ALA A 154 40.46 38.80 44.15
N LYS A 155 40.63 37.48 43.99
CA LYS A 155 41.24 36.61 45.00
C LYS A 155 42.78 36.62 44.94
N THR A 156 43.35 37.08 43.83
CA THR A 156 44.80 37.16 43.60
C THR A 156 45.38 38.55 43.95
N ARG A 157 44.51 39.56 44.11
CA ARG A 157 44.84 40.87 44.70
C ARG A 157 44.67 40.87 46.21
#